data_AF-A0A7S1WKD2-F1
#
_entry.id   AF-A0A7S1WKD2-F1
#
_cell.length_a   1.000
_cell.length_b   1.000
_cell.length_c   1.000
_cell.angle_alpha   90.00
_cell.angle_beta   90.00
_cell.angle_gamma   90.00
#
_symmetry.space_group_name_H-M   'P 1'
#
loop_
_entity.id
_entity.type
_entity.pdbx_description
1 polymer ?
#
loop_
_entity_poly.entity_id
_entity_poly.type
_entity_poly.pdbx_seq_one_letter_code
_entity_poly.pdbx_strand_id
1 'polypeptide(L)'
;DFGIQVSYYTSVIGVGKTPGEVQLNWIVSPNGLNTHATNNFWRSVEGVTLWGNVITWAVSQAAPLRRSVIKHALRLSYDARYSSGGFMSDVSIHGDLAMGTQQQWFFRNVDVFGQMYCPSGWNYVMVGMRGLSWPAQQACAGSTPGKVLTLPMLWVAEKPFIVAEDGGWYIHVPKFISAAVGSGSSGNIDWKLDLEQEVFITRPGMTADEINRGMEGMKGLLVTPGIYELDVPIEIK
;
A
#
# COMPACT_ATOMS: atom_id res chain seq x y z
N ASP A 1 -9.98 10.42 18.40
CA ASP A 1 -10.59 9.25 17.73
C ASP A 1 -11.00 9.50 16.29
N PHE A 2 -10.06 9.87 15.43
CA PHE A 2 -10.35 10.07 14.00
C PHE A 2 -10.12 8.77 13.23
N GLY A 3 -11.07 8.38 12.37
CA GLY A 3 -10.96 7.20 11.52
C GLY A 3 -11.69 7.37 10.20
N ILE A 4 -11.31 6.57 9.20
CA ILE A 4 -11.71 6.78 7.80
C ILE A 4 -12.36 5.51 7.23
N GLN A 5 -13.53 5.68 6.64
CA GLN A 5 -14.13 4.69 5.75
C GLN A 5 -13.57 4.88 4.34
N VAL A 6 -12.71 3.97 3.90
CA VAL A 6 -12.04 4.05 2.60
C VAL A 6 -12.91 3.34 1.56
N SER A 7 -13.77 4.10 0.89
CA SER A 7 -14.70 3.62 -0.13
C SER A 7 -14.03 3.46 -1.50
N TYR A 8 -14.82 3.18 -2.55
CA TYR A 8 -14.31 3.14 -3.92
C TYR A 8 -13.66 4.47 -4.33
N TYR A 9 -12.66 4.37 -5.19
CA TYR A 9 -11.89 5.49 -5.76
C TYR A 9 -11.34 6.44 -4.70
N THR A 10 -11.01 5.91 -3.52
CA THR A 10 -10.51 6.70 -2.37
C THR A 10 -9.08 6.28 -2.03
N SER A 11 -8.16 7.24 -2.03
CA SER A 11 -6.79 7.07 -1.57
C SER A 11 -6.57 7.89 -0.30
N VAL A 12 -6.16 7.24 0.79
CA VAL A 12 -5.72 7.90 2.03
C VAL A 12 -4.21 7.99 1.99
N ILE A 13 -3.67 9.22 1.96
CA ILE A 13 -2.24 9.47 1.84
C ILE A 13 -1.79 10.35 3.01
N GLY A 14 -0.93 9.81 3.86
CA GLY A 14 -0.25 10.59 4.88
C GLY A 14 0.92 11.36 4.28
N VAL A 15 0.90 12.68 4.46
CA VAL A 15 1.84 13.63 3.84
C VAL A 15 3.06 13.96 4.72
N GLY A 16 3.29 13.18 5.78
CA GLY A 16 4.47 13.32 6.64
C GLY A 16 5.71 12.63 6.08
N LYS A 17 6.90 13.08 6.48
CA LYS A 17 8.19 12.48 6.11
C LYS A 17 8.32 11.04 6.58
N THR A 18 7.63 10.69 7.67
CA THR A 18 7.49 9.33 8.16
C THR A 18 6.02 8.99 8.42
N PRO A 19 5.63 7.69 8.41
CA PRO A 19 4.25 7.31 8.75
C PRO A 19 3.84 7.71 10.17
N GLY A 20 4.80 7.92 11.07
CA GLY A 20 4.54 8.32 12.46
C GLY A 20 4.00 9.74 12.62
N GLU A 21 4.20 10.59 11.61
CA GLU A 21 3.75 11.98 11.62
C GLU A 21 2.26 12.12 11.27
N VAL A 22 1.65 11.10 10.64
CA VAL A 22 0.21 11.08 10.31
C VAL A 22 -0.44 9.88 10.96
N GLN A 23 -1.28 10.14 11.97
CA GLN A 23 -1.84 9.10 12.82
C GLN A 23 -3.37 9.07 12.69
N LEU A 24 -3.91 7.88 12.48
CA LEU A 24 -5.34 7.61 12.47
C LEU A 24 -5.66 6.54 13.52
N ASN A 25 -6.84 6.62 14.12
CA ASN A 25 -7.30 5.56 15.01
C ASN A 25 -7.57 4.30 14.20
N TRP A 26 -8.39 4.40 13.16
CA TRP A 26 -8.72 3.25 12.34
C TRP A 26 -8.99 3.63 10.89
N ILE A 27 -8.85 2.63 10.02
CA ILE A 27 -9.40 2.63 8.68
C ILE A 27 -10.25 1.39 8.52
N VAL A 28 -11.25 1.48 7.67
CA VAL A 28 -12.09 0.34 7.30
C VAL A 28 -12.43 0.43 5.82
N SER A 29 -12.48 -0.72 5.16
CA SER A 29 -12.90 -0.84 3.77
C SER A 29 -14.34 -1.38 3.76
N PRO A 30 -15.36 -0.50 3.74
CA PRO A 30 -16.76 -0.93 3.79
C PRO A 30 -17.17 -1.63 2.49
N ASN A 31 -18.07 -2.61 2.60
CA ASN A 31 -18.76 -3.22 1.45
C ASN A 31 -20.26 -3.47 1.70
N GLY A 32 -20.97 -2.41 2.10
CA GLY A 32 -22.41 -2.50 2.37
C GLY A 32 -22.78 -3.63 3.35
N LEU A 33 -23.93 -4.25 3.12
CA LEU A 33 -24.58 -5.16 4.09
C LEU A 33 -24.05 -6.60 4.11
N ASN A 34 -23.38 -7.07 3.04
CA ASN A 34 -23.01 -8.49 2.95
C ASN A 34 -21.61 -8.82 3.52
N THR A 35 -20.80 -7.80 3.84
CA THR A 35 -19.42 -7.88 4.38
C THR A 35 -18.44 -8.80 3.64
N HIS A 36 -18.82 -9.38 2.50
CA HIS A 36 -17.89 -9.97 1.55
C HIS A 36 -16.99 -8.86 1.02
N ALA A 37 -15.72 -9.15 0.75
CA ALA A 37 -14.80 -8.14 0.23
C ALA A 37 -14.37 -8.43 -1.22
N THR A 38 -15.01 -9.39 -1.90
CA THR A 38 -14.68 -9.83 -3.28
C THR A 38 -14.78 -8.74 -4.33
N ASN A 39 -15.44 -7.62 -4.01
CA ASN A 39 -15.58 -6.44 -4.86
C ASN A 39 -15.02 -5.16 -4.22
N ASN A 40 -14.30 -5.24 -3.09
CA ASN A 40 -13.66 -4.07 -2.48
C ASN A 40 -12.40 -3.67 -3.25
N PHE A 41 -12.59 -2.98 -4.38
CA PHE A 41 -11.56 -2.55 -5.31
C PHE A 41 -11.21 -1.06 -5.19
N TRP A 42 -10.18 -0.67 -5.93
CA TRP A 42 -9.80 0.71 -6.29
C TRP A 42 -9.78 1.67 -5.12
N ARG A 43 -8.91 1.39 -4.15
CA ARG A 43 -8.70 2.21 -2.96
C ARG A 43 -7.29 2.04 -2.45
N SER A 44 -6.77 2.95 -1.65
CA SER A 44 -5.43 2.76 -1.07
C SER A 44 -5.27 3.43 0.27
N VAL A 45 -4.31 2.93 1.04
CA VAL A 45 -3.82 3.56 2.26
C VAL A 45 -2.31 3.59 2.20
N GLU A 46 -1.73 4.77 2.42
CA GLU A 46 -0.29 4.90 2.54
C GLU A 46 0.16 6.00 3.48
N GLY A 47 1.34 5.82 4.05
CA GLY A 47 2.03 6.88 4.78
C GLY A 47 1.43 7.24 6.13
N VAL A 48 0.66 6.33 6.72
CA VAL A 48 -0.03 6.55 8.00
C VAL A 48 0.35 5.52 9.06
N THR A 49 0.24 5.92 10.32
CA THR A 49 0.21 5.03 11.48
C THR A 49 -1.22 4.82 11.94
N LEU A 50 -1.61 3.55 12.14
CA LEU A 50 -2.93 3.13 12.59
C LEU A 50 -2.85 2.56 14.01
N TRP A 51 -3.61 3.16 14.94
CA TRP A 51 -3.51 2.89 16.39
C TRP A 51 -4.63 2.04 16.98
N GLY A 52 -5.65 1.71 16.21
CA GLY A 52 -6.77 0.91 16.69
C GLY A 52 -6.32 -0.50 17.05
N ASN A 53 -6.90 -1.05 18.12
CA ASN A 53 -6.57 -2.40 18.63
C ASN A 53 -6.62 -3.49 17.55
N VAL A 54 -7.57 -3.36 16.62
CA VAL A 54 -7.69 -4.23 15.45
C VAL A 54 -8.02 -3.38 14.23
N ILE A 55 -7.15 -3.41 13.22
CA ILE A 55 -7.39 -2.81 11.91
C ILE A 55 -7.90 -3.89 10.96
N THR A 56 -8.95 -3.58 10.19
CA THR A 56 -9.45 -4.51 9.16
C THR A 56 -9.33 -3.89 7.78
N TRP A 57 -8.37 -4.38 7.01
CA TRP A 57 -8.17 -4.06 5.59
C TRP A 57 -8.70 -5.19 4.71
N ALA A 58 -10.02 -5.40 4.79
CA ALA A 58 -10.71 -6.41 4.01
C ALA A 58 -11.01 -5.89 2.59
N VAL A 59 -10.14 -6.27 1.66
CA VAL A 59 -10.13 -5.79 0.27
C VAL A 59 -9.94 -6.93 -0.73
N SER A 60 -10.11 -6.59 -2.02
CA SER A 60 -9.70 -7.43 -3.14
C SER A 60 -8.63 -6.74 -4.01
N GLN A 61 -8.63 -6.94 -5.33
CA GLN A 61 -7.58 -6.40 -6.22
C GLN A 61 -7.57 -4.86 -6.25
N ALA A 62 -6.43 -4.30 -6.66
CA ALA A 62 -6.21 -2.85 -6.77
C ALA A 62 -6.48 -2.07 -5.47
N ALA A 63 -6.09 -2.67 -4.34
CA ALA A 63 -6.29 -2.09 -3.01
C ALA A 63 -5.02 -2.08 -2.12
N PRO A 64 -3.93 -1.40 -2.54
CA PRO A 64 -2.64 -1.50 -1.85
C PRO A 64 -2.64 -0.81 -0.47
N LEU A 65 -1.92 -1.43 0.47
CA LEU A 65 -1.49 -0.82 1.73
C LEU A 65 0.04 -0.65 1.70
N ARG A 66 0.54 0.58 1.78
CA ARG A 66 1.98 0.87 1.61
C ARG A 66 2.53 1.79 2.69
N ARG A 67 3.82 1.72 3.00
CA ARG A 67 4.53 2.73 3.81
C ARG A 67 3.76 3.06 5.10
N SER A 68 3.34 2.05 5.85
CA SER A 68 2.39 2.23 6.96
C SER A 68 2.79 1.44 8.19
N VAL A 69 2.38 1.95 9.36
CA VAL A 69 2.62 1.30 10.65
C VAL A 69 1.28 0.90 11.25
N ILE A 70 1.08 -0.39 11.50
CA ILE A 70 -0.08 -0.93 12.22
C ILE A 70 0.37 -1.24 13.64
N LYS A 71 -0.12 -0.48 14.62
CA LYS A 71 0.39 -0.59 16.00
C LYS A 71 -0.11 -1.83 16.75
N HIS A 72 -1.18 -2.46 16.26
CA HIS A 72 -1.75 -3.68 16.82
C HIS A 72 -2.08 -4.69 15.71
N ALA A 73 -3.17 -5.45 15.86
CA ALA A 73 -3.50 -6.53 14.93
C ALA A 73 -4.04 -6.00 13.58
N LEU A 74 -3.72 -6.71 12.50
CA LEU A 74 -4.24 -6.48 11.16
C LEU A 74 -5.04 -7.69 10.68
N ARG A 75 -6.28 -7.45 10.24
CA ARG A 75 -7.12 -8.43 9.56
C ARG A 75 -7.23 -8.09 8.08
N LEU A 76 -7.14 -9.09 7.21
CA LEU A 76 -7.29 -8.94 5.76
C LEU A 76 -8.63 -9.46 5.22
N SER A 77 -9.51 -9.97 6.09
CA SER A 77 -10.88 -10.36 5.75
C SER A 77 -11.83 -10.01 6.89
N TYR A 78 -13.13 -9.93 6.59
CA TYR A 78 -14.17 -9.90 7.60
C TYR A 78 -14.54 -11.33 7.97
N ASP A 79 -14.01 -11.84 9.08
CA ASP A 79 -14.34 -13.17 9.61
C ASP A 79 -14.35 -14.26 8.50
N ALA A 80 -15.47 -14.97 8.33
CA ALA A 80 -15.67 -16.04 7.35
C ALA A 80 -16.13 -15.56 5.95
N ARG A 81 -16.02 -14.26 5.64
CA ARG A 81 -16.52 -13.68 4.37
C ARG A 81 -15.43 -13.61 3.32
N TYR A 82 -15.73 -14.14 2.13
CA TYR A 82 -14.79 -14.19 1.00
C TYR A 82 -14.12 -12.85 0.70
N SER A 83 -12.82 -12.91 0.44
CA SER A 83 -11.99 -11.80 -0.01
C SER A 83 -10.91 -12.30 -0.99
N SER A 84 -10.49 -11.44 -1.92
CA SER A 84 -9.59 -11.80 -3.03
C SER A 84 -8.51 -10.73 -3.24
N GLY A 85 -7.85 -10.36 -2.15
CA GLY A 85 -6.70 -9.47 -2.12
C GLY A 85 -5.45 -10.16 -2.67
N GLY A 86 -4.27 -9.61 -2.48
CA GLY A 86 -4.00 -8.25 -2.06
C GLY A 86 -2.51 -7.99 -2.19
N PHE A 87 -2.13 -6.73 -2.06
CA PHE A 87 -0.73 -6.33 -2.07
C PHE A 87 -0.47 -5.38 -0.92
N MET A 88 0.61 -5.63 -0.16
CA MET A 88 1.14 -4.62 0.75
C MET A 88 2.66 -4.56 0.69
N SER A 89 3.21 -3.37 0.89
CA SER A 89 4.65 -3.21 0.96
C SER A 89 5.14 -2.11 1.89
N ASP A 90 6.32 -2.32 2.47
CA ASP A 90 6.93 -1.36 3.38
C ASP A 90 6.00 -1.05 4.57
N VAL A 91 5.47 -2.11 5.18
CA VAL A 91 4.49 -2.04 6.29
C VAL A 91 5.04 -2.73 7.52
N SER A 92 4.87 -2.14 8.70
CA SER A 92 5.12 -2.82 9.96
C SER A 92 3.83 -3.12 10.71
N ILE A 93 3.71 -4.35 11.23
CA ILE A 93 2.55 -4.83 11.97
C ILE A 93 3.03 -5.27 13.35
N HIS A 94 2.68 -4.49 14.37
CA HIS A 94 3.13 -4.68 15.75
C HIS A 94 2.23 -5.63 16.56
N GLY A 95 1.21 -6.22 15.94
CA GLY A 95 0.39 -7.31 16.49
C GLY A 95 0.25 -8.46 15.51
N ASP A 96 -0.82 -9.24 15.68
CA ASP A 96 -1.08 -10.41 14.83
C ASP A 96 -1.54 -10.01 13.43
N LEU A 97 -1.08 -10.75 12.43
CA LEU A 97 -1.55 -10.70 11.05
C LEU A 97 -2.53 -11.84 10.79
N ALA A 98 -3.82 -11.51 10.68
CA ALA A 98 -4.88 -12.45 10.34
C ALA A 98 -5.32 -12.28 8.88
N MET A 99 -4.90 -13.22 8.02
CA MET A 99 -5.33 -13.28 6.61
C MET A 99 -6.76 -13.80 6.46
N GLY A 100 -7.21 -14.61 7.42
CA GLY A 100 -8.58 -15.13 7.50
C GLY A 100 -8.98 -15.92 6.25
N THR A 101 -9.95 -15.39 5.51
CA THR A 101 -10.54 -16.02 4.31
C THR A 101 -10.04 -15.43 2.99
N GLN A 102 -8.93 -14.69 3.03
CA GLN A 102 -8.25 -14.25 1.81
C GLN A 102 -7.90 -15.43 0.90
N GLN A 103 -8.22 -15.32 -0.38
CA GLN A 103 -7.85 -16.32 -1.38
C GLN A 103 -6.36 -16.28 -1.68
N GLN A 104 -5.77 -15.08 -1.76
CA GLN A 104 -4.34 -14.91 -1.97
C GLN A 104 -3.83 -13.58 -1.40
N TRP A 105 -2.51 -13.44 -1.28
CA TRP A 105 -1.88 -12.17 -0.94
C TRP A 105 -0.39 -12.13 -1.32
N PHE A 106 0.10 -10.96 -1.72
CA PHE A 106 1.53 -10.68 -1.91
C PHE A 106 2.04 -9.67 -0.87
N PHE A 107 2.94 -10.13 -0.01
CA PHE A 107 3.65 -9.34 0.99
C PHE A 107 5.06 -9.03 0.51
N ARG A 108 5.44 -7.76 0.53
CA ARG A 108 6.77 -7.32 0.11
C ARG A 108 7.39 -6.37 1.13
N ASN A 109 8.54 -6.69 1.73
CA ASN A 109 9.18 -5.81 2.73
C ASN A 109 8.24 -5.48 3.91
N VAL A 110 7.70 -6.52 4.55
CA VAL A 110 6.74 -6.38 5.67
C VAL A 110 7.36 -6.91 6.95
N ASP A 111 7.22 -6.12 8.03
CA ASP A 111 7.51 -6.57 9.39
C ASP A 111 6.24 -7.09 10.06
N VAL A 112 6.32 -8.27 10.68
CA VAL A 112 5.26 -8.78 11.55
C VAL A 112 5.88 -9.18 12.88
N PHE A 113 5.48 -8.51 13.96
CA PHE A 113 6.00 -8.74 15.31
C PHE A 113 5.10 -9.65 16.15
N GLY A 114 3.86 -9.91 15.71
CA GLY A 114 2.95 -10.88 16.32
C GLY A 114 2.97 -12.24 15.62
N GLN A 115 1.86 -12.95 15.72
CA GLN A 115 1.63 -14.22 15.04
C GLN A 115 0.95 -14.02 13.69
N MET A 116 0.98 -15.06 12.86
CA MET A 116 0.30 -15.07 11.58
C MET A 116 -0.80 -16.14 11.58
N TYR A 117 -2.01 -15.76 11.15
CA TYR A 117 -3.18 -16.62 11.11
C TYR A 117 -3.83 -16.65 9.73
N CYS A 118 -3.93 -17.85 9.16
CA CYS A 118 -4.19 -18.08 7.73
C CYS A 118 -4.92 -19.42 7.53
N PRO A 119 -6.14 -19.55 8.09
CA PRO A 119 -6.88 -20.81 8.12
C PRO A 119 -7.33 -21.28 6.74
N SER A 120 -7.36 -20.38 5.76
CA SER A 120 -7.81 -20.64 4.39
C SER A 120 -6.86 -20.00 3.37
N GLY A 121 -7.28 -19.96 2.10
CA GLY A 121 -6.56 -19.39 0.97
C GLY A 121 -5.81 -20.41 0.14
N TRP A 122 -5.31 -19.94 -0.99
CA TRP A 122 -4.72 -20.76 -2.05
C TRP A 122 -3.28 -20.36 -2.36
N ASN A 123 -2.90 -19.09 -2.19
CA ASN A 123 -1.55 -18.62 -2.53
C ASN A 123 -1.11 -17.39 -1.72
N TYR A 124 -0.03 -17.51 -0.94
CA TYR A 124 0.60 -16.43 -0.20
C TYR A 124 2.07 -16.31 -0.59
N VAL A 125 2.43 -15.17 -1.16
CA VAL A 125 3.81 -14.87 -1.57
C VAL A 125 4.39 -13.84 -0.59
N MET A 126 5.56 -14.14 -0.06
CA MET A 126 6.25 -13.37 0.96
C MET A 126 7.67 -13.07 0.48
N VAL A 127 7.98 -11.81 0.18
CA VAL A 127 9.29 -11.40 -0.32
C VAL A 127 9.90 -10.37 0.63
N GLY A 128 11.06 -10.68 1.21
CA GLY A 128 11.76 -9.76 2.12
C GLY A 128 11.02 -9.51 3.44
N MET A 129 10.24 -10.47 3.95
CA MET A 129 9.59 -10.35 5.26
C MET A 129 10.59 -10.42 6.42
N ARG A 130 10.27 -9.76 7.54
CA ARG A 130 11.04 -9.80 8.79
C ARG A 130 10.11 -9.93 10.00
N GLY A 131 10.64 -10.45 11.11
CA GLY A 131 9.91 -10.64 12.38
C GLY A 131 9.26 -12.02 12.55
N LEU A 132 9.00 -12.74 11.45
CA LEU A 132 8.53 -14.13 11.48
C LEU A 132 9.64 -15.11 11.08
N SER A 133 9.79 -16.19 11.85
CA SER A 133 10.68 -17.31 11.46
C SER A 133 10.16 -18.00 10.19
N TRP A 134 11.05 -18.67 9.46
CA TRP A 134 10.64 -19.44 8.29
C TRP A 134 9.56 -20.49 8.61
N PRO A 135 9.65 -21.28 9.70
CA PRO A 135 8.56 -22.19 10.08
C PRO A 135 7.23 -21.47 10.34
N ALA A 136 7.24 -20.30 10.99
CA ALA A 136 6.02 -19.52 11.22
C ALA A 136 5.40 -19.04 9.90
N GLN A 137 6.22 -18.66 8.91
CA GLN A 137 5.76 -18.32 7.57
C GLN A 137 5.13 -19.53 6.86
N GLN A 138 5.79 -20.68 6.91
CA GLN A 138 5.34 -21.89 6.22
C GLN A 138 4.14 -22.58 6.88
N ALA A 139 3.84 -22.29 8.15
CA ALA A 139 2.67 -22.85 8.84
C ALA A 139 1.35 -22.60 8.08
N CYS A 140 1.26 -21.52 7.30
CA CYS A 140 0.11 -21.21 6.46
C CYS A 140 -0.13 -22.18 5.30
N ALA A 141 0.87 -22.96 4.90
CA ALA A 141 0.73 -23.91 3.80
C ALA A 141 -0.28 -25.01 4.15
N GLY A 142 -0.34 -25.41 5.44
CA GLY A 142 -1.21 -26.48 5.91
C GLY A 142 -1.06 -27.75 5.06
N SER A 143 -2.17 -28.30 4.58
CA SER A 143 -2.20 -29.46 3.69
C SER A 143 -2.17 -29.14 2.20
N THR A 144 -2.01 -27.86 1.82
CA THR A 144 -2.02 -27.42 0.41
C THR A 144 -0.59 -27.15 -0.07
N PRO A 145 0.04 -28.05 -0.83
CA PRO A 145 1.41 -27.86 -1.30
C PRO A 145 1.55 -26.58 -2.14
N GLY A 146 2.64 -25.84 -1.95
CA GLY A 146 2.91 -24.63 -2.73
C GLY A 146 2.04 -23.41 -2.38
N LYS A 147 1.15 -23.51 -1.38
CA LYS A 147 0.32 -22.39 -0.93
C LYS A 147 1.13 -21.22 -0.38
N VAL A 148 2.34 -21.46 0.15
CA VAL A 148 3.20 -20.39 0.67
C VAL A 148 4.53 -20.41 -0.08
N LEU A 149 4.94 -19.24 -0.56
CA LEU A 149 6.24 -19.02 -1.17
C LEU A 149 6.95 -17.89 -0.43
N THR A 150 8.08 -18.20 0.23
CA THR A 150 8.94 -17.20 0.89
C THR A 150 10.24 -17.05 0.12
N LEU A 151 10.61 -15.83 -0.23
CA LEU A 151 11.83 -15.50 -0.96
C LEU A 151 12.54 -14.28 -0.34
N PRO A 152 13.87 -14.19 -0.45
CA PRO A 152 14.57 -12.93 -0.17
C PRO A 152 14.19 -11.87 -1.21
N MET A 153 14.29 -10.61 -0.83
CA MET A 153 14.23 -9.51 -1.81
C MET A 153 15.56 -9.42 -2.55
N LEU A 154 15.52 -9.32 -3.88
CA LEU A 154 16.74 -9.03 -4.65
C LEU A 154 16.94 -7.54 -4.82
N TRP A 155 15.91 -6.85 -5.32
CA TRP A 155 15.94 -5.44 -5.65
C TRP A 155 14.57 -4.80 -5.43
N VAL A 156 14.56 -3.56 -4.99
CA VAL A 156 13.33 -2.81 -4.75
C VAL A 156 13.55 -1.32 -4.94
N ALA A 157 12.56 -0.66 -5.53
CA ALA A 157 12.29 0.76 -5.31
C ALA A 157 10.89 0.86 -4.69
N GLU A 158 10.78 1.54 -3.55
CA GLU A 158 9.45 1.84 -3.01
C GLU A 158 8.78 2.96 -3.81
N LYS A 159 7.44 3.01 -3.75
CA LYS A 159 6.66 3.99 -4.51
C LYS A 159 7.03 5.42 -4.09
N PRO A 160 7.23 6.37 -5.02
CA PRO A 160 7.28 7.78 -4.70
C PRO A 160 6.04 8.24 -3.91
N PHE A 161 6.21 9.18 -2.98
CA PHE A 161 5.12 9.67 -2.13
C PHE A 161 5.20 11.17 -1.89
N ILE A 162 4.04 11.79 -1.71
CA ILE A 162 3.92 13.24 -1.47
C ILE A 162 4.23 13.54 -0.01
N VAL A 163 4.97 14.61 0.24
CA VAL A 163 5.33 15.11 1.56
C VAL A 163 5.06 16.61 1.64
N ALA A 164 4.46 17.04 2.75
CA ALA A 164 4.39 18.44 3.15
C ALA A 164 5.50 18.70 4.18
N GLU A 165 6.50 19.49 3.81
CA GLU A 165 7.63 19.83 4.69
C GLU A 165 8.13 21.25 4.41
N ASP A 166 8.65 21.92 5.45
CA ASP A 166 9.24 23.26 5.35
C ASP A 166 8.33 24.32 4.68
N GLY A 167 7.02 24.17 4.79
CA GLY A 167 6.02 25.06 4.18
C GLY A 167 5.76 24.82 2.70
N GLY A 168 6.39 23.81 2.08
CA GLY A 168 6.20 23.43 0.69
C GLY A 168 5.70 21.99 0.51
N TRP A 169 5.47 21.62 -0.75
CA TRP A 169 5.05 20.29 -1.17
C TRP A 169 6.12 19.64 -2.04
N TYR A 170 6.38 18.36 -1.81
CA TYR A 170 7.40 17.62 -2.52
C TYR A 170 6.96 16.20 -2.84
N ILE A 171 7.54 15.60 -3.87
CA ILE A 171 7.53 14.14 -4.06
C ILE A 171 8.88 13.61 -3.62
N HIS A 172 8.88 12.79 -2.58
CA HIS A 172 10.04 11.98 -2.20
C HIS A 172 10.07 10.74 -3.07
N VAL A 173 11.21 10.50 -3.73
CA VAL A 173 11.46 9.32 -4.56
C VAL A 173 12.45 8.41 -3.83
N PRO A 174 11.98 7.25 -3.32
CA PRO A 174 12.86 6.29 -2.67
C PRO A 174 13.94 5.74 -3.60
N LYS A 175 15.11 5.47 -3.03
CA LYS A 175 16.26 4.88 -3.70
C LYS A 175 15.96 3.45 -4.14
N PHE A 176 16.46 3.09 -5.31
CA PHE A 176 16.56 1.70 -5.73
C PHE A 176 17.65 0.99 -4.92
N ILE A 177 17.26 -0.01 -4.13
CA ILE A 177 18.16 -0.74 -3.22
C ILE A 177 18.09 -2.25 -3.45
N SER A 178 19.21 -2.92 -3.19
CA SER A 178 19.31 -4.38 -3.17
C SER A 178 19.02 -4.95 -1.79
N ALA A 179 18.54 -6.19 -1.73
CA ALA A 179 18.48 -7.00 -0.50
C ALA A 179 17.76 -6.32 0.69
N ALA A 180 16.71 -5.55 0.41
CA ALA A 180 15.87 -4.97 1.46
C ALA A 180 15.15 -6.05 2.28
N VAL A 181 15.02 -5.84 3.59
CA VAL A 181 14.38 -6.77 4.50
C VAL A 181 13.52 -6.00 5.50
N GLY A 182 12.25 -6.39 5.62
CA GLY A 182 11.26 -5.69 6.42
C GLY A 182 10.94 -4.30 5.86
N SER A 183 10.20 -3.52 6.64
CA SER A 183 9.78 -2.16 6.29
C SER A 183 10.85 -1.12 6.60
N GLY A 184 10.63 0.11 6.10
CA GLY A 184 11.46 1.30 6.31
C GLY A 184 12.29 1.69 5.09
N SER A 185 12.24 0.90 4.02
CA SER A 185 13.02 1.14 2.80
C SER A 185 12.61 2.42 2.08
N SER A 186 11.34 2.86 2.23
CA SER A 186 10.88 4.14 1.67
C SER A 186 11.54 5.37 2.29
N GLY A 187 12.21 5.24 3.45
CA GLY A 187 12.91 6.34 4.11
C GLY A 187 14.24 6.69 3.46
N ASN A 188 14.78 5.82 2.60
CA ASN A 188 16.01 6.07 1.84
C ASN A 188 15.66 6.90 0.60
N ILE A 189 15.67 8.23 0.71
CA ILE A 189 15.29 9.12 -0.40
C ILE A 189 16.48 9.36 -1.33
N ASP A 190 16.24 9.23 -2.63
CA ASP A 190 17.23 9.52 -3.70
C ASP A 190 16.98 10.89 -4.32
N TRP A 191 15.72 11.17 -4.68
CA TRP A 191 15.31 12.49 -5.17
C TRP A 191 14.18 13.07 -4.34
N LYS A 192 14.22 14.39 -4.18
CA LYS A 192 13.13 15.21 -3.65
C LYS A 192 12.74 16.18 -4.77
N LEU A 193 11.57 15.99 -5.34
CA LEU A 193 11.04 16.83 -6.41
C LEU A 193 10.15 17.92 -5.80
N ASP A 194 10.46 19.17 -6.06
CA ASP A 194 9.57 20.29 -5.72
C ASP A 194 8.31 20.27 -6.58
N LEU A 195 7.14 20.26 -5.94
CA LEU A 195 5.87 20.11 -6.64
C LEU A 195 5.52 21.29 -7.54
N GLU A 196 6.03 22.49 -7.22
CA GLU A 196 5.76 23.71 -7.98
C GLU A 196 6.75 23.90 -9.14
N GLN A 197 7.99 23.43 -8.97
CA GLN A 197 9.07 23.71 -9.93
C GLN A 197 9.40 22.54 -10.85
N GLU A 198 9.19 21.29 -10.41
CA GLU A 198 9.73 20.11 -11.09
C GLU A 198 8.65 19.10 -11.51
N VAL A 199 7.38 19.34 -11.16
CA VAL A 199 6.29 18.39 -11.36
C VAL A 199 5.14 19.04 -12.11
N PHE A 200 4.72 18.43 -13.23
CA PHE A 200 3.50 18.83 -13.91
C PHE A 200 2.27 18.27 -13.19
N ILE A 201 1.34 19.14 -12.77
CA ILE A 201 0.11 18.75 -12.08
C ILE A 201 -1.07 18.81 -13.05
N THR A 202 -1.62 17.65 -13.41
CA THR A 202 -2.78 17.59 -14.31
C THR A 202 -4.08 17.82 -13.56
N ARG A 203 -5.13 18.26 -14.28
CA ARG A 203 -6.50 18.38 -13.77
C ARG A 203 -7.51 17.79 -14.76
N PRO A 204 -8.65 17.27 -14.30
CA PRO A 204 -9.71 16.81 -15.20
C PRO A 204 -10.13 17.91 -16.17
N GLY A 205 -10.37 17.54 -17.42
CA GLY A 205 -10.67 18.45 -18.53
C GLY A 205 -9.46 18.88 -19.36
N MET A 206 -8.23 18.60 -18.92
CA MET A 206 -7.04 18.74 -19.77
C MET A 206 -7.05 17.68 -20.89
N THR A 207 -6.70 18.10 -22.09
CA THR A 207 -6.44 17.23 -23.25
C THR A 207 -5.11 16.50 -23.10
N ALA A 208 -4.94 15.40 -23.84
CA ALA A 208 -3.67 14.66 -23.87
C ALA A 208 -2.51 15.53 -24.37
N ASP A 209 -2.75 16.39 -25.37
CA ASP A 209 -1.79 17.36 -25.89
C ASP A 209 -1.31 18.38 -24.85
N GLU A 210 -2.23 18.91 -24.03
CA GLU A 210 -1.88 19.82 -22.93
C GLU A 210 -1.03 19.10 -21.88
N ILE A 211 -1.34 17.85 -21.58
CA ILE A 211 -0.56 17.05 -20.63
C ILE A 211 0.83 16.75 -21.18
N ASN A 212 0.94 16.30 -22.44
CA ASN A 212 2.21 16.00 -23.10
C ASN A 212 3.13 17.23 -23.18
N ARG A 213 2.59 18.39 -23.57
CA ARG A 213 3.35 19.66 -23.56
C ARG A 213 3.71 20.10 -22.15
N GLY A 214 2.79 19.95 -21.19
CA GLY A 214 3.01 20.33 -19.80
C GLY A 214 4.12 19.56 -19.10
N MET A 215 4.39 18.32 -19.52
CA MET A 215 5.50 17.51 -19.02
C MET A 215 6.87 17.91 -19.59
N GLU A 216 6.95 18.75 -20.62
CA GLU A 216 8.24 19.13 -21.22
C GLU A 216 9.13 19.85 -20.21
N GLY A 217 10.32 19.28 -19.95
CA GLY A 217 11.27 19.80 -18.97
C GLY A 217 10.95 19.49 -17.51
N MET A 218 9.82 18.81 -17.23
CA MET A 218 9.45 18.39 -15.88
C MET A 218 10.06 17.05 -15.53
N LYS A 219 10.33 16.82 -14.24
CA LYS A 219 10.88 15.56 -13.72
C LYS A 219 9.80 14.59 -13.25
N GLY A 220 8.56 15.05 -13.10
CA GLY A 220 7.44 14.24 -12.64
C GLY A 220 6.10 14.69 -13.20
N LEU A 221 5.15 13.75 -13.16
CA LEU A 221 3.74 13.96 -13.46
C LEU A 221 2.93 13.60 -12.22
N LEU A 222 2.10 14.53 -11.75
CA LEU A 222 1.10 14.29 -10.72
C LEU A 222 -0.29 14.31 -11.36
N VAL A 223 -0.96 13.16 -11.34
CA VAL A 223 -2.34 13.02 -11.80
C VAL A 223 -3.28 13.24 -10.62
N THR A 224 -4.04 14.33 -10.65
CA THR A 224 -5.01 14.60 -9.59
C THR A 224 -6.22 13.65 -9.72
N PRO A 225 -6.97 13.39 -8.63
CA PRO A 225 -8.12 12.50 -8.70
C PRO A 225 -9.18 13.00 -9.69
N GLY A 226 -9.55 12.15 -10.64
CA GLY A 226 -10.62 12.41 -11.61
C GLY A 226 -10.62 11.42 -12.76
N ILE A 227 -11.55 11.61 -13.70
CA ILE A 227 -11.64 10.84 -14.94
C ILE A 227 -11.11 11.73 -16.07
N TYR A 228 -10.14 11.21 -16.82
CA TYR A 228 -9.50 11.90 -17.94
C TYR A 228 -9.86 11.17 -19.22
N GLU A 229 -10.56 11.85 -20.12
CA GLU A 229 -10.86 11.33 -21.45
C GLU A 229 -9.76 11.81 -22.40
N LEU A 230 -9.01 10.86 -22.96
CA LEU A 230 -7.83 11.13 -23.79
C LEU A 230 -8.04 10.50 -25.17
N ASP A 231 -7.79 11.29 -26.21
CA ASP A 231 -7.90 10.90 -27.61
C ASP A 231 -6.56 10.43 -28.21
N VAL A 232 -5.44 10.81 -27.58
CA VAL A 232 -4.09 10.33 -27.89
C VAL A 232 -3.35 9.90 -26.61
N PRO A 233 -2.27 9.08 -26.74
CA PRO A 233 -1.49 8.63 -25.58
C PRO A 233 -0.82 9.77 -24.81
N ILE A 234 -0.61 9.57 -23.50
CA ILE A 234 0.34 10.35 -22.71
C ILE A 234 1.74 9.75 -22.92
N GLU A 235 2.68 10.56 -23.42
CA GLU A 235 4.05 10.15 -23.73
C GLU A 235 4.97 10.44 -22.53
N ILE A 236 5.33 9.38 -21.79
CA ILE A 236 6.36 9.46 -20.75
C ILE A 236 7.73 9.31 -21.42
N LYS A 237 8.50 10.40 -21.46
CA LYS A 237 9.82 10.47 -22.11
C LYS A 237 10.96 10.10 -21.18
#